data_AF-A0A6A6RYS5-F1
#
_entry.id   AF-A0A6A6RYS5-F1
#
_cell.length_a   1.000
_cell.length_b   1.000
_cell.length_c   1.000
_cell.angle_alpha   90.00
_cell.angle_beta   90.00
_cell.angle_gamma   90.00
#
_symmetry.space_group_name_H-M   'P 1'
#
loop_
_entity.id
_entity.type
_entity.pdbx_description
1 polymer ?
#
loop_
_entity_poly.entity_id
_entity_poly.type
_entity_poly.pdbx_seq_one_letter_code
_entity_poly.pdbx_strand_id
1 'polypeptide(L)'
;MDTALQAQFQRIEAALDTLVDSIAAYNPSTTAASDLLAADDALSRGLDQLAKHQANYARTKALRAEADGLEEQLRASVATLASLRRELFDTPATTFPDDTRPVKVNEVLQYAKNISQYTVPPTYRERIPSPPPPPPPPPDHADADAEADADANADADNNDTVNKDTEAEWLTKLNESNTAWTPWPSDEKIRASNLMQIQFLIDTGKDPKQVDLTKLAEEEK
;
A
#
# COMPACT_ATOMS: atom_id res chain seq x y z
N MET A 1 41.47 14.43 31.83
CA MET A 1 40.58 14.66 32.99
C MET A 1 41.18 14.06 34.24
N ASP A 2 41.64 12.82 34.17
CA ASP A 2 42.25 12.12 35.32
C ASP A 2 43.45 12.88 35.93
N THR A 3 44.29 13.51 35.09
CA THR A 3 45.41 14.35 35.56
C THR A 3 44.97 15.61 36.31
N ALA A 4 43.84 16.21 35.91
CA ALA A 4 43.28 17.41 36.55
C ALA A 4 42.59 17.06 37.88
N LEU A 5 41.86 15.94 37.93
CA LEU A 5 41.28 15.42 39.18
C LEU A 5 42.38 15.00 40.15
N GLN A 6 43.43 14.31 39.68
CA GLN A 6 44.57 13.93 40.51
C GLN A 6 45.24 15.16 41.14
N ALA A 7 45.40 16.25 40.38
CA ALA A 7 45.93 17.50 40.89
C ALA A 7 45.00 18.17 41.92
N GLN A 8 43.68 18.08 41.73
CA GLN A 8 42.69 18.59 42.71
C GLN A 8 42.69 17.76 44.00
N PHE A 9 42.77 16.43 43.91
CA PHE A 9 42.91 15.55 45.08
C PHE A 9 44.20 15.82 45.85
N GLN A 10 45.34 15.94 45.14
CA GLN A 10 46.62 16.32 45.76
C GLN A 10 46.57 17.70 46.43
N ARG A 11 45.82 18.64 45.88
CA ARG A 11 45.62 19.97 46.47
C ARG A 11 44.80 19.91 47.76
N ILE A 12 43.78 19.06 47.82
CA ILE A 12 43.00 18.83 49.05
C ILE A 12 43.85 18.14 50.11
N GLU A 13 44.62 17.13 49.72
CA GLU A 13 45.54 16.42 50.62
C GLU A 13 46.55 17.38 51.25
N ALA A 14 47.21 18.22 50.44
CA ALA A 14 48.13 19.23 50.94
C ALA A 14 47.44 20.29 51.84
N ALA A 15 46.22 20.72 51.50
CA ALA A 15 45.44 21.65 52.33
C ALA A 15 45.01 21.01 53.67
N LEU A 16 44.69 19.72 53.68
CA LEU A 16 44.40 18.96 54.91
C LEU A 16 45.63 18.82 55.78
N ASP A 17 46.77 18.43 55.20
CA ASP A 17 48.03 18.28 55.93
C ASP A 17 48.44 19.60 56.59
N THR A 18 48.37 20.71 55.85
CA THR A 18 48.66 22.05 56.42
C THR A 18 47.71 22.46 57.54
N LEU A 19 46.43 22.10 57.46
CA LEU A 19 45.47 22.37 58.52
C LEU A 19 45.77 21.52 59.77
N VAL A 20 46.05 20.23 59.58
CA VAL A 20 46.43 19.31 60.66
C VAL A 20 47.71 19.76 61.36
N ASP A 21 48.73 20.17 60.60
CA ASP A 21 49.98 20.71 61.14
C ASP A 21 49.74 22.00 61.94
N SER A 22 48.85 22.88 61.46
CA SER A 22 48.50 24.11 62.19
C SER A 22 47.81 23.83 63.54
N ILE A 23 46.97 22.80 63.59
CA ILE A 23 46.28 22.36 64.81
C ILE A 23 47.28 21.66 65.76
N ALA A 24 48.14 20.80 65.24
CA ALA A 24 49.18 20.12 66.01
C ALA A 24 50.20 21.09 66.61
N ALA A 25 50.51 22.17 65.90
CA ALA A 25 51.35 23.28 66.37
C ALA A 25 50.63 24.23 67.35
N TYR A 26 49.38 23.93 67.74
CA TYR A 26 48.52 24.77 68.60
C TYR A 26 48.32 26.20 68.08
N ASN A 27 48.43 26.40 66.76
CA ASN A 27 48.23 27.68 66.08
C ASN A 27 47.18 27.54 64.97
N PRO A 28 45.89 27.45 65.32
CA PRO A 28 44.83 27.22 64.34
C PRO A 28 44.76 28.38 63.36
N SER A 29 45.09 28.13 62.09
CA SER A 29 45.05 29.15 61.04
C SER A 29 43.70 29.15 60.31
N THR A 30 43.02 30.30 60.28
CA THR A 30 41.77 30.47 59.51
C THR A 30 42.02 30.40 58.02
N THR A 31 43.23 30.73 57.59
CA THR A 31 43.65 30.71 56.18
C THR A 31 43.75 29.29 55.64
N ALA A 32 44.32 28.33 56.40
CA ALA A 32 44.35 26.93 55.97
C ALA A 32 42.93 26.33 55.86
N ALA A 33 42.01 26.76 56.74
CA ALA A 33 40.61 26.35 56.67
C ALA A 33 39.91 26.89 55.41
N SER A 34 40.16 28.15 55.02
CA SER A 34 39.62 28.69 53.78
C SER A 34 40.24 28.05 52.53
N ASP A 35 41.52 27.68 52.58
CA ASP A 35 42.20 27.02 51.46
C ASP A 35 41.69 25.60 51.22
N LEU A 36 41.36 24.86 52.30
CA LEU A 36 40.69 23.56 52.21
C LEU A 36 39.32 23.72 51.54
N LEU A 37 38.51 24.70 51.98
CA LEU A 37 37.19 24.93 51.41
C LEU A 37 37.27 25.29 49.91
N ALA A 38 38.22 26.14 49.52
CA ALA A 38 38.45 26.45 48.11
C ALA A 38 38.92 25.23 47.28
N ALA A 39 39.71 24.33 47.88
CA ALA A 39 40.15 23.10 47.24
C ALA A 39 38.98 22.10 47.06
N ASP A 40 38.09 21.99 48.05
CA ASP A 40 36.87 21.17 48.00
C ASP A 40 35.88 21.68 46.94
N ASP A 41 35.66 23.00 46.87
CA ASP A 41 34.85 23.63 45.83
C ASP A 41 35.42 23.38 44.41
N ALA A 42 36.76 23.30 44.29
CA ALA A 42 37.41 22.98 43.03
C ALA A 42 37.26 21.50 42.64
N LEU A 43 37.34 20.59 43.61
CA LEU A 43 37.10 19.16 43.39
C LEU A 43 35.64 18.91 42.99
N SER A 44 34.68 19.52 43.69
CA SER A 44 33.25 19.40 43.39
C SER A 44 32.94 19.80 41.95
N ARG A 45 33.51 20.92 41.49
CA ARG A 45 33.42 21.35 40.08
C ARG A 45 34.07 20.36 39.10
N GLY A 46 35.19 19.75 39.50
CA GLY A 46 35.87 18.72 38.70
C GLY A 46 35.01 17.45 38.54
N LEU A 47 34.37 17.00 39.61
CA LEU A 47 33.46 15.86 39.59
C LEU A 47 32.21 16.13 38.75
N ASP A 48 31.62 17.32 38.87
CA ASP A 48 30.50 17.74 38.00
C ASP A 48 30.88 17.72 36.52
N GLN A 49 32.10 18.15 36.19
CA GLN A 49 32.59 18.13 34.83
C GLN A 49 32.82 16.69 34.34
N LEU A 50 33.34 15.80 35.19
CA LEU A 50 33.47 14.38 34.89
C LEU A 50 32.11 13.74 34.60
N ALA A 51 31.12 13.99 35.45
CA ALA A 51 29.76 13.48 35.26
C ALA A 51 29.16 13.94 33.92
N LYS A 52 29.35 15.22 33.56
CA LYS A 52 28.96 15.76 32.25
C LYS A 52 29.67 15.05 31.10
N HIS A 53 30.98 14.82 31.20
CA HIS A 53 31.72 14.09 30.17
C HIS A 53 31.27 12.64 30.02
N GLN A 54 30.99 11.94 31.12
CA GLN A 54 30.47 10.58 31.09
C GLN A 54 29.08 10.51 30.44
N ALA A 55 28.19 11.44 30.78
CA ALA A 55 26.86 11.55 30.15
C ALA A 55 26.98 11.83 28.64
N ASN A 56 27.85 12.76 28.25
CA ASN A 56 28.11 13.06 26.84
C ASN A 56 28.71 11.86 26.09
N TYR A 57 29.66 11.15 26.71
CA TYR A 57 30.25 9.96 26.12
C TYR A 57 29.23 8.83 25.93
N ALA A 58 28.38 8.58 26.92
CA ALA A 58 27.29 7.62 26.81
C ALA A 58 26.33 7.99 25.66
N ARG A 59 26.00 9.28 25.53
CA ARG A 59 25.20 9.78 24.41
C ARG A 59 25.88 9.57 23.07
N THR A 60 27.17 9.89 22.93
CA THR A 60 27.91 9.66 21.68
C THR A 60 27.97 8.17 21.34
N LYS A 61 28.09 7.28 22.33
CA LYS A 61 28.06 5.83 22.12
C LYS A 61 26.69 5.37 21.62
N ALA A 62 25.60 5.89 22.20
CA ALA A 62 24.24 5.59 21.75
C ALA A 62 24.00 6.08 20.32
N LEU A 63 24.40 7.31 19.99
CA LEU A 63 24.28 7.87 18.63
C LEU A 63 25.08 7.08 17.59
N ARG A 64 26.25 6.53 17.96
CA ARG A 64 27.01 5.64 17.07
C ARG A 64 26.28 4.33 16.82
N ALA A 65 25.76 3.70 17.86
CA ALA A 65 24.97 2.47 17.71
C ALA A 65 23.70 2.68 16.86
N GLU A 66 23.06 3.84 16.98
CA GLU A 66 21.93 4.23 16.15
C GLU A 66 22.34 4.44 14.69
N ALA A 67 23.45 5.15 14.44
CA ALA A 67 23.99 5.33 13.08
C ALA A 67 24.33 3.98 12.43
N ASP A 68 25.01 3.08 13.14
CA ASP A 68 25.32 1.73 12.66
C ASP A 68 24.04 0.94 12.31
N GLY A 69 22.98 1.09 13.12
CA GLY A 69 21.68 0.48 12.87
C GLY A 69 20.98 1.04 11.62
N LEU A 70 21.05 2.35 11.39
CA LEU A 70 20.50 3.00 10.19
C LEU A 70 21.29 2.61 8.93
N GLU A 71 22.62 2.49 9.02
CA GLU A 71 23.45 2.01 7.91
C GLU A 71 23.11 0.58 7.50
N GLU A 72 22.83 -0.31 8.46
CA GLU A 72 22.39 -1.67 8.17
C GLU A 72 21.02 -1.69 7.49
N GLN A 73 20.08 -0.84 7.91
CA GLN A 73 18.79 -0.68 7.24
C GLN A 73 18.94 -0.17 5.79
N LEU A 74 19.83 0.79 5.56
CA LEU A 74 20.13 1.29 4.23
C LEU A 74 20.71 0.16 3.36
N ARG A 75 21.71 -0.57 3.87
CA ARG A 75 22.32 -1.71 3.17
C ARG A 75 21.29 -2.78 2.81
N ALA A 76 20.40 -3.12 3.74
CA ALA A 76 19.33 -4.08 3.52
C ALA A 76 18.35 -3.58 2.43
N SER A 77 17.89 -2.34 2.51
CA SER A 77 16.96 -1.79 1.51
C SER A 77 17.57 -1.73 0.11
N VAL A 78 18.84 -1.31 -0.03
CA VAL A 78 19.55 -1.33 -1.31
C VAL A 78 19.73 -2.75 -1.83
N ALA A 79 20.02 -3.72 -0.95
CA ALA A 79 20.09 -5.13 -1.33
C ALA A 79 18.73 -5.65 -1.84
N THR A 80 17.61 -5.30 -1.18
CA THR A 80 16.26 -5.66 -1.66
C THR A 80 15.90 -5.01 -2.99
N LEU A 81 16.27 -3.74 -3.20
CA LEU A 81 16.04 -3.08 -4.48
C LEU A 81 16.87 -3.72 -5.59
N ALA A 82 18.10 -4.14 -5.30
CA ALA A 82 18.94 -4.85 -6.25
C ALA A 82 18.38 -6.24 -6.59
N SER A 83 17.83 -6.98 -5.62
CA SER A 83 17.19 -8.27 -5.87
C SER A 83 15.90 -8.11 -6.67
N LEU A 84 15.03 -7.16 -6.31
CA LEU A 84 13.81 -6.86 -7.05
C LEU A 84 14.11 -6.42 -8.49
N ARG A 85 15.15 -5.61 -8.67
CA ARG A 85 15.62 -5.23 -10.01
C ARG A 85 16.02 -6.49 -10.79
N ARG A 86 16.79 -7.39 -10.21
CA ARG A 86 17.18 -8.65 -10.85
C ARG A 86 15.97 -9.51 -11.19
N GLU A 87 15.02 -9.65 -10.26
CA GLU A 87 13.77 -10.40 -10.49
C GLU A 87 12.96 -9.81 -11.64
N LEU A 88 12.81 -8.48 -11.73
CA LEU A 88 12.12 -7.82 -12.86
C LEU A 88 12.81 -8.05 -14.20
N PHE A 89 14.15 -8.12 -14.21
CA PHE A 89 14.88 -8.47 -15.43
C PHE A 89 14.77 -9.95 -15.77
N ASP A 90 14.69 -10.83 -14.77
CA ASP A 90 14.55 -12.27 -14.94
C ASP A 90 13.10 -12.67 -15.30
N THR A 91 12.08 -11.87 -14.95
CA THR A 91 10.70 -12.13 -15.38
C THR A 91 10.62 -12.00 -16.90
N PRO A 92 10.37 -13.10 -17.63
CA PRO A 92 10.24 -13.03 -19.07
C PRO A 92 9.00 -12.19 -19.38
N ALA A 93 9.20 -11.07 -20.07
CA ALA A 93 8.09 -10.34 -20.69
C ALA A 93 7.33 -11.35 -21.58
N THR A 94 6.00 -11.31 -21.54
CA THR A 94 5.16 -12.24 -22.32
C THR A 94 5.44 -12.01 -23.80
N THR A 95 6.35 -12.78 -24.37
CA THR A 95 6.57 -12.79 -25.81
C THR A 95 5.50 -13.69 -26.40
N PHE A 96 4.52 -13.05 -27.04
CA PHE A 96 3.55 -13.80 -27.82
C PHE A 96 4.31 -14.46 -28.97
N PRO A 97 4.17 -15.78 -29.16
CA PRO A 97 4.78 -16.43 -30.31
C PRO A 97 4.21 -15.81 -31.59
N ASP A 98 5.04 -15.60 -32.61
CA ASP A 98 4.62 -15.07 -33.91
C ASP A 98 3.59 -15.97 -34.61
N ASP A 99 3.45 -17.22 -34.15
CA ASP A 99 2.39 -18.16 -34.53
C ASP A 99 1.04 -17.78 -33.87
N THR A 100 0.68 -16.51 -33.99
CA THR A 100 -0.65 -16.01 -33.66
C THR A 100 -1.60 -16.50 -34.73
N ARG A 101 -2.62 -17.28 -34.35
CA ARG A 101 -3.74 -17.59 -35.26
C ARG A 101 -4.48 -16.27 -35.52
N PRO A 102 -4.40 -15.68 -36.73
CA PRO A 102 -5.02 -14.38 -36.96
C PRO A 102 -6.54 -14.55 -36.93
N VAL A 103 -7.18 -14.02 -35.90
CA VAL A 103 -8.64 -14.05 -35.78
C VAL A 103 -9.20 -12.92 -36.65
N LYS A 104 -10.13 -13.26 -37.54
CA LYS A 104 -10.78 -12.25 -38.40
C LYS A 104 -11.70 -11.38 -37.57
N VAL A 105 -11.71 -10.07 -37.84
CA VAL A 105 -12.58 -9.10 -37.14
C VAL A 105 -14.05 -9.52 -37.22
N ASN A 106 -14.50 -10.04 -38.36
CA ASN A 106 -15.88 -10.50 -38.52
C ASN A 106 -16.24 -11.66 -37.59
N GLU A 107 -15.30 -12.59 -37.35
CA GLU A 107 -15.51 -13.71 -36.43
C GLU A 107 -15.58 -13.22 -34.98
N VAL A 108 -14.72 -12.25 -34.61
CA VAL A 108 -14.79 -11.58 -33.29
C VAL A 108 -16.13 -10.87 -33.10
N LEU A 109 -16.60 -10.13 -34.10
CA LEU A 109 -17.86 -9.39 -34.02
C LEU A 109 -19.08 -10.31 -33.99
N GLN A 110 -19.07 -11.40 -34.77
CA GLN A 110 -20.11 -12.42 -34.72
C GLN A 110 -20.13 -13.13 -33.37
N TYR A 111 -18.96 -13.53 -32.86
CA TYR A 111 -18.84 -14.14 -31.55
C TYR A 111 -19.29 -13.20 -30.44
N ALA A 112 -18.84 -11.94 -30.45
CA ALA A 112 -19.27 -10.89 -29.52
C ALA A 112 -20.78 -10.68 -29.56
N LYS A 113 -21.39 -10.64 -30.76
CA LYS A 113 -22.84 -10.56 -30.93
C LYS A 113 -23.58 -11.76 -30.33
N ASN A 114 -23.02 -12.96 -30.44
CA ASN A 114 -23.63 -14.17 -29.91
C ASN A 114 -23.54 -14.25 -28.38
N ILE A 115 -22.42 -13.80 -27.79
CA ILE A 115 -22.24 -13.82 -26.33
C ILE A 115 -22.89 -12.62 -25.63
N SER A 116 -23.08 -11.47 -26.30
CA SER A 116 -23.59 -10.24 -25.66
C SER A 116 -24.95 -10.42 -24.99
N GLN A 117 -25.81 -11.29 -25.53
CA GLN A 117 -27.11 -11.61 -24.95
C GLN A 117 -27.00 -12.43 -23.64
N TYR A 118 -25.92 -13.19 -23.48
CA TYR A 118 -25.73 -14.10 -22.35
C TYR A 118 -24.73 -13.57 -21.32
N THR A 119 -23.89 -12.60 -21.69
CA THR A 119 -22.88 -11.99 -20.79
C THR A 119 -23.43 -10.86 -19.93
N VAL A 120 -24.65 -10.38 -20.20
CA VAL A 120 -25.29 -9.29 -19.45
C VAL A 120 -26.70 -9.71 -19.04
N PRO A 121 -27.14 -9.40 -17.81
CA PRO A 121 -28.54 -9.59 -17.42
C PRO A 121 -29.48 -8.86 -18.41
N PRO A 122 -30.63 -9.46 -18.80
CA PRO A 122 -31.50 -8.95 -19.87
C PRO A 122 -32.08 -7.54 -19.64
N THR A 123 -31.86 -6.96 -18.45
CA THR A 123 -32.32 -5.63 -18.04
C THR A 123 -31.23 -4.54 -18.05
N TYR A 124 -29.94 -4.88 -18.18
CA TYR A 124 -28.87 -3.88 -18.17
C TYR A 124 -28.49 -3.46 -19.59
N ARG A 125 -28.75 -2.20 -19.93
CA ARG A 125 -28.15 -1.50 -21.08
C ARG A 125 -27.65 -0.15 -20.59
N GLU A 126 -26.34 0.05 -20.62
CA GLU A 126 -25.77 1.39 -20.41
C GLU A 126 -26.34 2.34 -21.47
N ARG A 127 -26.92 3.46 -21.01
CA ARG A 127 -27.35 4.53 -21.90
C ARG A 127 -26.08 5.20 -22.42
N ILE A 128 -25.76 5.01 -23.71
CA ILE A 128 -24.72 5.78 -24.37
C ILE A 128 -25.08 7.26 -24.20
N PRO A 129 -24.21 8.11 -23.62
CA PRO A 129 -24.47 9.53 -23.55
C PRO A 129 -24.67 10.06 -24.97
N SER A 130 -25.81 10.71 -25.23
CA SER A 130 -26.03 11.42 -26.49
C SER A 130 -24.86 12.38 -26.70
N PRO A 131 -24.23 12.44 -27.89
CA PRO A 131 -23.25 13.46 -28.16
C PRO A 131 -23.89 14.84 -27.92
N PRO A 132 -23.18 15.78 -27.26
CA PRO A 132 -23.72 17.10 -27.01
C PRO A 132 -24.07 17.78 -28.35
N PRO A 133 -25.16 18.58 -28.41
CA PRO A 133 -25.51 19.29 -29.62
C PRO A 133 -24.33 20.16 -30.07
N PRO A 134 -24.04 20.26 -31.39
CA PRO A 134 -22.92 21.05 -31.87
C PRO A 134 -23.10 22.51 -31.45
N PRO A 135 -22.04 23.17 -30.95
CA PRO A 135 -22.10 24.58 -30.60
C PRO A 135 -22.40 25.44 -31.85
N PRO A 136 -23.15 26.54 -31.71
CA PRO A 136 -23.42 27.45 -32.84
C PRO A 136 -22.09 27.98 -33.40
N PRO A 137 -22.00 28.21 -34.72
CA PRO A 137 -20.75 28.62 -35.36
C PRO A 137 -20.25 29.95 -34.76
N PRO A 138 -18.97 30.06 -34.39
CA PRO A 138 -18.41 31.27 -33.80
C PRO A 138 -18.34 32.41 -34.83
N PRO A 139 -18.56 33.67 -34.40
CA PRO A 139 -18.28 34.82 -35.25
C PRO A 139 -16.76 34.98 -35.39
N ASP A 140 -16.33 35.31 -36.62
CA ASP A 140 -14.96 35.68 -36.94
C ASP A 140 -14.43 36.73 -35.95
N HIS A 141 -13.22 36.52 -35.44
CA HIS A 141 -12.09 37.48 -35.40
C HIS A 141 -10.98 36.95 -34.49
N ALA A 142 -9.75 37.03 -34.99
CA ALA A 142 -8.51 36.70 -34.31
C ALA A 142 -8.14 37.81 -33.30
N ASP A 143 -7.51 37.41 -32.18
CA ASP A 143 -6.25 37.95 -31.62
C ASP A 143 -6.20 37.96 -30.07
N ALA A 144 -5.00 37.58 -29.59
CA ALA A 144 -4.29 37.99 -28.37
C ALA A 144 -4.69 37.47 -26.96
N ASP A 145 -3.74 36.71 -26.39
CA ASP A 145 -3.11 36.82 -25.05
C ASP A 145 -3.92 37.17 -23.79
N ALA A 146 -3.86 36.31 -22.76
CA ALA A 146 -3.22 36.58 -21.45
C ALA A 146 -3.71 35.63 -20.33
N GLU A 147 -2.82 35.41 -19.35
CA GLU A 147 -2.88 34.58 -18.14
C GLU A 147 -4.04 34.88 -17.17
N ALA A 148 -4.45 33.86 -16.39
CA ALA A 148 -4.36 33.80 -14.92
C ALA A 148 -5.52 33.02 -14.25
N ASP A 149 -5.13 32.30 -13.20
CA ASP A 149 -5.92 31.47 -12.26
C ASP A 149 -7.22 32.09 -11.73
N ALA A 150 -8.24 31.25 -11.49
CA ALA A 150 -8.88 31.07 -10.19
C ALA A 150 -10.07 30.08 -10.25
N ASP A 151 -9.95 29.01 -9.47
CA ASP A 151 -10.95 28.49 -8.52
C ASP A 151 -12.39 28.19 -8.99
N ALA A 152 -12.78 26.92 -8.93
CA ALA A 152 -13.95 26.48 -8.15
C ALA A 152 -14.18 24.97 -8.35
N ASN A 153 -13.70 24.22 -7.37
CA ASN A 153 -14.09 22.85 -7.08
C ASN A 153 -15.57 22.83 -6.64
N ALA A 154 -16.50 22.49 -7.55
CA ALA A 154 -17.89 22.16 -7.21
C ALA A 154 -18.58 21.48 -8.41
N ASP A 155 -18.42 20.17 -8.58
CA ASP A 155 -19.40 19.30 -9.27
C ASP A 155 -19.01 17.81 -9.24
N ALA A 156 -18.57 17.31 -8.07
CA ALA A 156 -18.28 15.88 -7.88
C ALA A 156 -19.39 15.10 -7.15
N ASP A 157 -20.42 15.77 -6.62
CA ASP A 157 -21.38 15.13 -5.70
C ASP A 157 -22.78 14.82 -6.28
N ASN A 158 -23.05 15.19 -7.54
CA ASN A 158 -24.38 14.97 -8.15
C ASN A 158 -24.48 13.74 -9.06
N ASN A 159 -23.40 13.00 -9.28
CA ASN A 159 -23.44 11.80 -10.14
C ASN A 159 -23.62 10.49 -9.35
N ASP A 160 -23.42 10.51 -8.03
CA ASP A 160 -23.52 9.30 -7.21
C ASP A 160 -24.94 9.00 -6.72
N THR A 161 -25.80 10.02 -6.64
CA THR A 161 -27.22 9.87 -6.25
C THR A 161 -28.10 9.34 -7.39
N VAL A 162 -27.87 9.79 -8.62
CA VAL A 162 -28.61 9.30 -9.81
C VAL A 162 -28.30 7.83 -10.12
N ASN A 163 -27.07 7.38 -9.84
CA ASN A 163 -26.68 5.99 -10.04
C ASN A 163 -27.28 5.04 -9.00
N LYS A 164 -27.46 5.48 -7.74
CA LYS A 164 -28.05 4.66 -6.67
C LYS A 164 -29.55 4.45 -6.82
N ASP A 165 -30.28 5.48 -7.23
CA ASP A 165 -31.74 5.37 -7.44
C ASP A 165 -32.06 4.48 -8.66
N THR A 166 -31.25 4.58 -9.72
CA THR A 166 -31.36 3.68 -10.88
C THR A 166 -30.92 2.25 -10.53
N GLU A 167 -29.99 2.08 -9.58
CA GLU A 167 -29.58 0.76 -9.07
C GLU A 167 -30.73 0.01 -8.38
N ALA A 168 -31.49 0.74 -7.56
CA ALA A 168 -32.65 0.21 -6.87
C ALA A 168 -33.79 -0.17 -7.83
N GLU A 169 -33.97 0.59 -8.92
CA GLU A 169 -35.00 0.33 -9.92
C GLU A 169 -34.73 -0.92 -10.78
N TRP A 170 -33.48 -1.30 -11.03
CA TRP A 170 -33.20 -2.54 -11.76
C TRP A 170 -33.23 -3.77 -10.85
N LEU A 171 -32.78 -3.65 -9.59
CA LEU A 171 -32.86 -4.72 -8.60
C LEU A 171 -34.32 -5.10 -8.33
N THR A 172 -35.20 -4.11 -8.23
CA THR A 172 -36.65 -4.33 -8.08
C THR A 172 -37.25 -5.01 -9.32
N LYS A 173 -36.93 -4.55 -10.54
CA LYS A 173 -37.37 -5.19 -11.79
C LYS A 173 -36.83 -6.61 -11.99
N LEU A 174 -35.61 -6.90 -11.51
CA LEU A 174 -35.02 -8.24 -11.54
C LEU A 174 -35.72 -9.20 -10.57
N ASN A 175 -36.05 -8.71 -9.37
CA ASN A 175 -36.82 -9.46 -8.38
C ASN A 175 -38.27 -9.68 -8.85
N GLU A 176 -38.87 -8.70 -9.54
CA GLU A 176 -40.21 -8.78 -10.13
C GLU A 176 -40.27 -9.71 -11.35
N SER A 177 -39.22 -9.77 -12.17
CA SER A 177 -39.21 -10.63 -13.36
C SER A 177 -39.06 -12.12 -13.02
N ASN A 178 -38.68 -12.47 -11.78
CA ASN A 178 -38.43 -13.83 -11.30
C ASN A 178 -37.56 -14.69 -12.26
N THR A 179 -36.75 -14.02 -13.10
CA THR A 179 -35.82 -14.66 -14.04
C THR A 179 -34.44 -14.59 -13.42
N ALA A 180 -34.02 -15.66 -12.75
CA ALA A 180 -32.66 -15.78 -12.21
C ALA A 180 -31.65 -15.83 -13.36
N TRP A 181 -31.11 -14.68 -13.77
CA TRP A 181 -29.99 -14.65 -14.69
C TRP A 181 -28.82 -15.39 -14.05
N THR A 182 -28.36 -16.43 -14.73
CA THR A 182 -27.28 -17.29 -14.28
C THR A 182 -26.25 -17.37 -15.41
N PRO A 183 -24.95 -17.13 -15.17
CA PRO A 183 -23.95 -17.05 -16.23
C PRO A 183 -23.57 -18.42 -16.82
N TRP A 184 -24.14 -19.50 -16.30
CA TRP A 184 -24.04 -20.86 -16.82
C TRP A 184 -25.43 -21.39 -17.23
N PRO A 185 -25.51 -22.48 -18.02
CA PRO A 185 -26.78 -23.06 -18.46
C PRO A 185 -27.71 -23.39 -17.28
N SER A 186 -29.02 -23.14 -17.44
CA SER A 186 -30.01 -23.47 -16.42
C SER A 186 -30.14 -24.99 -16.22
N ASP A 187 -30.55 -25.40 -15.02
CA ASP A 187 -30.74 -26.81 -14.64
C ASP A 187 -31.74 -27.53 -15.57
N GLU A 188 -32.82 -26.85 -15.98
CA GLU A 188 -33.75 -27.36 -17.00
C GLU A 188 -33.07 -27.59 -18.37
N LYS A 189 -32.19 -26.68 -18.80
CA LYS A 189 -31.44 -26.81 -20.05
C LYS A 189 -30.39 -27.92 -19.97
N ILE A 190 -29.83 -28.17 -18.77
CA ILE A 190 -28.93 -29.29 -18.52
C ILE A 190 -29.71 -30.61 -18.56
N ARG A 191 -30.89 -30.68 -17.94
CA ARG A 191 -31.76 -31.86 -17.97
C ARG A 191 -32.27 -32.19 -19.37
N ALA A 192 -32.61 -31.19 -20.16
CA ALA A 192 -33.05 -31.35 -21.54
C ALA A 192 -31.89 -31.55 -22.55
N SER A 193 -30.65 -31.57 -22.08
CA SER A 193 -29.48 -31.74 -22.95
C SER A 193 -29.42 -33.15 -23.54
N ASN A 194 -28.96 -33.26 -24.79
CA ASN A 194 -28.71 -34.53 -25.47
C ASN A 194 -27.81 -35.46 -24.64
N LEU A 195 -26.86 -34.91 -23.88
CA LEU A 195 -25.99 -35.70 -23.01
C LEU A 195 -26.78 -36.39 -21.88
N MET A 196 -27.74 -35.70 -21.27
CA MET A 196 -28.59 -36.27 -20.23
C MET A 196 -29.52 -37.35 -20.79
N GLN A 197 -30.05 -37.14 -22.00
CA GLN A 197 -30.87 -38.15 -22.69
C GLN A 197 -30.06 -39.41 -23.03
N ILE A 198 -28.81 -39.26 -23.47
CA ILE A 198 -27.91 -40.40 -23.71
C ILE A 198 -27.65 -41.16 -22.40
N GLN A 199 -27.40 -40.45 -21.30
CA GLN A 199 -27.21 -41.07 -19.99
C GLN A 199 -28.44 -41.87 -19.57
N PHE A 200 -29.64 -41.29 -19.74
CA PHE A 200 -30.90 -41.96 -19.45
C PHE A 200 -31.12 -43.24 -20.30
N LEU A 201 -30.74 -43.23 -21.58
CA LEU A 201 -30.81 -44.42 -22.44
C LEU A 201 -29.85 -45.52 -21.99
N ILE A 202 -28.63 -45.15 -21.60
CA ILE A 202 -27.65 -46.08 -21.04
C ILE A 202 -28.17 -46.69 -19.74
N ASP A 203 -28.72 -45.87 -18.84
CA ASP A 203 -29.26 -46.32 -17.56
C ASP A 203 -30.49 -47.24 -17.71
N THR A 204 -31.27 -47.06 -18.78
CA THR A 204 -32.41 -47.93 -19.14
C THR A 204 -32.01 -49.14 -20.00
N GLY A 205 -30.72 -49.33 -20.27
CA GLY A 205 -30.19 -50.47 -21.02
C GLY A 205 -30.48 -50.44 -22.53
N LYS A 206 -30.86 -49.28 -23.07
CA LYS A 206 -31.12 -49.06 -24.50
C LYS A 206 -29.87 -48.48 -25.17
N ASP A 207 -29.47 -49.02 -26.31
CA ASP A 207 -28.25 -48.58 -27.00
C ASP A 207 -28.44 -47.18 -27.60
N PRO A 208 -27.67 -46.16 -27.18
CA PRO A 208 -27.83 -44.78 -27.62
C PRO A 208 -27.53 -44.55 -29.11
N LYS A 209 -26.96 -45.54 -29.81
CA LYS A 209 -26.66 -45.45 -31.24
C LYS A 209 -27.82 -45.85 -32.15
N GLN A 210 -28.83 -46.53 -31.61
CA GLN A 210 -29.95 -47.06 -32.39
C GLN A 210 -31.22 -46.20 -32.32
N VAL A 211 -31.25 -45.23 -31.40
CA VAL A 211 -32.43 -44.38 -31.16
C VAL A 211 -32.14 -42.94 -31.60
N ASP A 212 -33.01 -42.37 -32.43
CA ASP A 212 -32.95 -40.96 -32.83
C ASP A 212 -33.29 -40.06 -31.63
N LEU A 213 -32.26 -39.52 -30.97
CA LEU A 213 -32.36 -38.64 -29.80
C LEU A 213 -33.24 -37.40 -30.05
N THR A 214 -33.29 -36.90 -31.29
CA THR A 214 -34.10 -35.73 -31.66
C THR A 214 -35.60 -36.00 -31.61
N LYS A 215 -36.04 -37.25 -31.78
CA LYS A 215 -37.46 -37.62 -31.77
C LYS A 215 -38.00 -37.85 -30.36
N LEU A 216 -37.14 -38.31 -29.43
CA LEU A 216 -37.52 -38.49 -28.02
C LEU A 216 -37.86 -37.15 -27.32
N ALA A 217 -37.22 -36.06 -27.73
CA ALA A 217 -37.52 -34.72 -27.20
C ALA A 217 -38.90 -34.18 -27.65
N GLU A 218 -39.47 -34.72 -28.73
CA GLU A 218 -40.79 -34.31 -29.26
C GLU A 218 -41.96 -35.10 -28.64
N GLU A 219 -41.72 -36.31 -28.12
CA GLU A 219 -42.74 -37.16 -27.49
C GLU A 219 -43.07 -36.76 -26.03
N GLU A 220 -42.20 -36.00 -25.36
CA GLU A 220 -42.39 -35.56 -23.96
C GLU A 220 -42.92 -34.11 -23.81
N LYS A 221 -43.44 -33.50 -24.88
CA LYS A 221 -43.93 -32.11 -24.87
C LYS A 221 -45.45 -31.98 -24.86
#